data_AF-A0A9X1NNY1-F1
#
_entry.id   AF-A0A9X1NNY1-F1
#
_cell.length_a   1.000
_cell.length_b   1.000
_cell.length_c   1.000
_cell.angle_alpha   90.00
_cell.angle_beta   90.00
_cell.angle_gamma   90.00
#
_symmetry.space_group_name_H-M   'P 1'
#
loop_
_entity.id
_entity.type
_entity.pdbx_description
1 polymer ?
#
loop_
_entity_poly.entity_id
_entity_poly.type
_entity_poly.pdbx_seq_one_letter_code
_entity_poly.pdbx_strand_id
1 'polypeptide(L)'
;MASLDEIITEIQASKKAYEDAQQVLVAAAKGAEEGAQAMAAMGVEDKAEMLENLKADLDKVSEATTSIADALDTAVSNAEAIKG
;
A
#
# COMPACT_ATOMS: atom_id res chain seq x y z
N MET A 1 22.16 -13.11 -17.23
CA MET A 1 22.57 -12.17 -16.18
C MET A 1 22.05 -10.81 -16.57
N ALA A 2 21.16 -10.23 -15.78
CA ALA A 2 20.83 -8.82 -15.90
C ALA A 2 22.09 -8.00 -15.58
N SER A 3 22.27 -6.87 -16.26
CA SER A 3 23.35 -5.94 -15.96
C SER A 3 23.13 -5.26 -14.61
N LEU A 4 24.21 -4.78 -13.99
CA LEU A 4 24.15 -4.00 -12.75
C LEU A 4 23.23 -2.77 -12.89
N ASP A 5 23.19 -2.15 -14.07
CA ASP A 5 22.34 -0.97 -14.33
C ASP A 5 20.84 -1.31 -14.40
N GLU A 6 20.48 -2.48 -14.96
CA GLU A 6 19.10 -2.98 -14.97
C GLU A 6 18.63 -3.27 -13.54
N ILE A 7 19.48 -3.92 -12.74
CA ILE A 7 19.21 -4.22 -11.33
C ILE A 7 19.02 -2.95 -10.52
N ILE A 8 19.87 -1.93 -10.70
CA ILE A 8 19.74 -0.64 -10.01
C ILE A 8 18.42 0.05 -10.37
N THR A 9 18.04 0.01 -11.64
CA THR A 9 16.78 0.60 -12.13
C THR A 9 15.57 -0.07 -11.48
N GLU A 10 15.55 -1.40 -11.40
CA GLU A 10 14.45 -2.15 -10.79
C GLU A 10 14.36 -1.96 -9.26
N ILE A 11 15.50 -1.83 -8.57
CA ILE A 11 15.53 -1.49 -7.14
C ILE A 11 14.91 -0.10 -6.90
N GLN A 12 15.22 0.88 -7.76
CA GLN A 12 14.65 2.23 -7.65
C GLN A 12 13.14 2.23 -7.89
N ALA A 13 12.65 1.46 -8.87
CA ALA A 13 11.22 1.29 -9.11
C ALA A 13 10.51 0.65 -7.90
N SER A 14 11.10 -0.41 -7.34
CA SER A 14 10.58 -1.10 -6.16
C SER A 14 10.51 -0.18 -4.93
N LYS A 15 11.54 0.65 -4.72
CA LYS A 15 11.56 1.66 -3.66
C LYS A 15 10.41 2.65 -3.80
N LYS A 16 10.16 3.15 -5.02
CA LYS A 16 9.06 4.08 -5.28
C LYS A 16 7.70 3.43 -5.01
N ALA A 17 7.48 2.20 -5.47
CA ALA A 17 6.24 1.47 -5.23
C ALA A 17 5.96 1.30 -3.73
N TYR A 18 7.00 1.03 -2.93
CA TYR A 18 6.91 0.96 -1.48
C TYR A 18 6.52 2.30 -0.84
N GLU A 19 7.16 3.41 -1.26
CA GLU A 19 6.84 4.75 -0.77
C GLU A 19 5.39 5.16 -1.11
N ASP A 20 4.92 4.88 -2.33
CA ASP A 20 3.55 5.17 -2.76
C ASP A 20 2.54 4.36 -1.92
N ALA A 21 2.79 3.07 -1.72
CA ALA A 21 1.93 2.20 -0.92
C ALA A 21 1.90 2.61 0.57
N GLN A 22 3.02 3.08 1.12
CA GLN A 22 3.07 3.61 2.49
C GLN A 22 2.18 4.86 2.65
N GLN A 23 2.14 5.75 1.65
CA GLN A 23 1.26 6.92 1.69
C GLN A 23 -0.23 6.53 1.70
N VAL A 24 -0.61 5.53 0.90
CA VAL A 24 -1.98 4.99 0.87
C VAL A 24 -2.37 4.43 2.24
N LEU A 25 -1.48 3.64 2.87
CA LEU A 25 -1.70 3.08 4.20
C LEU A 25 -1.93 4.16 5.26
N VAL A 26 -1.12 5.23 5.26
CA VAL A 26 -1.26 6.34 6.22
C VAL A 26 -2.58 7.09 6.01
N ALA A 27 -2.97 7.34 4.76
CA ALA A 27 -4.23 8.01 4.45
C ALA A 27 -5.44 7.19 4.92
N ALA A 28 -5.44 5.88 4.63
CA ALA A 28 -6.51 4.98 5.06
C ALA A 28 -6.60 4.86 6.59
N ALA A 29 -5.47 4.79 7.29
CA ALA A 29 -5.45 4.75 8.76
C ALA A 29 -6.05 6.03 9.37
N LYS A 30 -5.73 7.19 8.80
CA LYS A 30 -6.29 8.48 9.23
C LYS A 30 -7.81 8.54 8.96
N GLY A 31 -8.25 8.12 7.78
CA GLY A 31 -9.67 8.06 7.42
C GLY A 31 -10.46 7.13 8.35
N ALA A 32 -9.88 6.00 8.74
CA ALA A 32 -10.48 5.07 9.70
C ALA A 32 -10.56 5.65 11.12
N GLU A 33 -9.55 6.40 11.57
CA GLU A 33 -9.56 7.06 12.89
C GLU A 33 -10.62 8.17 12.96
N GLU A 34 -10.68 9.05 11.95
CA GLU A 34 -11.73 10.07 11.81
C GLU A 34 -13.12 9.42 11.70
N GLY A 35 -13.19 8.33 10.92
CA GLY A 35 -14.26 7.33 10.85
C GLY A 35 -14.84 6.95 12.21
N ALA A 36 -14.01 6.32 13.02
CA ALA A 36 -14.37 5.78 14.32
C ALA A 36 -14.84 6.88 15.30
N GLN A 37 -14.21 8.05 15.27
CA GLN A 37 -14.57 9.17 16.15
C GLN A 37 -15.96 9.75 15.81
N ALA A 38 -16.31 9.88 14.53
CA ALA A 38 -17.60 10.45 14.13
C ALA A 38 -18.78 9.48 14.34
N MET A 39 -18.55 8.17 14.20
CA MET A 39 -19.61 7.15 14.33
C MET A 39 -20.32 7.15 15.69
N ALA A 40 -19.70 7.65 16.77
CA ALA A 40 -20.33 7.74 18.08
C ALA A 40 -21.54 8.71 18.13
N ALA A 41 -21.60 9.69 17.22
CA ALA A 41 -22.63 10.74 17.20
C ALA A 41 -23.62 10.64 16.02
N MET A 42 -23.44 9.65 15.13
CA MET A 42 -24.14 9.58 13.83
C MET A 42 -25.38 8.66 13.83
N GLY A 43 -26.33 8.99 12.93
CA GLY A 43 -27.49 8.16 12.59
C GLY A 43 -27.11 6.91 11.77
N VAL A 44 -28.07 6.00 11.53
CA VAL A 44 -27.81 4.71 10.87
C VAL A 44 -27.40 4.87 9.39
N GLU A 45 -27.98 5.84 8.67
CA GLU A 45 -27.65 6.12 7.26
C GLU A 45 -26.23 6.69 7.13
N ASP A 46 -25.88 7.69 7.93
CA ASP A 46 -24.53 8.27 7.97
C ASP A 46 -23.45 7.21 8.31
N LYS A 47 -23.78 6.28 9.22
CA LYS A 47 -22.90 5.15 9.55
C LYS A 47 -22.70 4.22 8.36
N ALA A 48 -23.71 4.03 7.52
CA ALA A 48 -23.60 3.17 6.34
C ALA A 48 -22.67 3.79 5.29
N GLU A 49 -22.80 5.10 5.03
CA GLU A 49 -21.88 5.83 4.14
C GLU A 49 -20.45 5.80 4.67
N MET A 50 -20.27 5.98 5.98
CA MET A 50 -18.96 5.92 6.60
C MET A 50 -18.35 4.51 6.54
N LEU A 51 -19.16 3.46 6.69
CA LEU A 51 -18.72 2.07 6.51
C LEU A 51 -18.29 1.80 5.07
N GLU A 52 -19.00 2.36 4.08
CA GLU A 52 -18.66 2.24 2.67
C GLU A 52 -17.33 2.92 2.35
N ASN A 53 -17.10 4.12 2.90
CA ASN A 53 -15.81 4.82 2.80
C ASN A 53 -14.66 4.02 3.43
N LEU A 54 -14.88 3.49 4.63
CA LEU A 54 -13.93 2.59 5.32
C LEU A 54 -13.62 1.35 4.48
N LYS A 55 -14.62 0.77 3.80
CA LYS A 55 -14.42 -0.38 2.92
C LYS A 55 -13.59 0.00 1.69
N ALA A 56 -13.87 1.13 1.06
CA ALA A 56 -13.10 1.61 -0.08
C ALA A 56 -11.63 1.89 0.31
N ASP A 57 -11.40 2.45 1.50
CA ASP A 57 -10.05 2.66 2.01
C ASP A 57 -9.33 1.33 2.32
N LEU A 58 -10.05 0.33 2.84
CA LEU A 58 -9.52 -1.01 3.05
C LEU A 58 -9.12 -1.69 1.73
N ASP A 59 -9.92 -1.53 0.67
CA ASP A 59 -9.60 -2.06 -0.66
C ASP A 59 -8.32 -1.43 -1.21
N LYS A 60 -8.15 -0.11 -1.09
CA LYS A 60 -6.90 0.58 -1.46
C LYS A 60 -5.69 0.09 -0.66
N VAL A 61 -5.86 -0.17 0.64
CA VAL A 61 -4.83 -0.76 1.50
C VAL A 61 -4.42 -2.15 1.00
N SER A 62 -5.39 -2.98 0.59
CA SER A 62 -5.13 -4.30 0.04
C SER A 62 -4.34 -4.24 -1.27
N GLU A 63 -4.68 -3.31 -2.16
CA GLU A 63 -3.95 -3.08 -3.43
C GLU A 63 -2.52 -2.61 -3.17
N ALA A 64 -2.34 -1.65 -2.26
CA ALA A 64 -1.03 -1.15 -1.84
C ALA A 64 -0.16 -2.27 -1.25
N THR A 65 -0.74 -3.13 -0.41
CA THR A 65 -0.02 -4.26 0.21
C THR A 65 0.42 -5.30 -0.84
N THR A 66 -0.43 -5.55 -1.84
CA THR A 66 -0.09 -6.44 -2.97
C THR A 66 1.07 -5.88 -3.78
N SER A 67 1.04 -4.58 -4.08
CA SER A 67 2.10 -3.90 -4.82
C SER A 67 3.45 -3.92 -4.07
N ILE A 68 3.42 -3.79 -2.74
CA ILE A 68 4.61 -3.95 -1.89
C ILE A 68 5.17 -5.38 -1.98
N ALA A 69 4.30 -6.39 -1.94
CA ALA A 69 4.73 -7.79 -2.03
C ALA A 69 5.43 -8.08 -3.36
N ASP A 70 4.87 -7.62 -4.48
CA ASP A 70 5.47 -7.77 -5.82
C ASP A 70 6.83 -7.06 -5.93
N ALA A 71 6.94 -5.86 -5.35
CA ALA A 71 8.19 -5.11 -5.30
C ALA A 71 9.27 -5.83 -4.46
N LEU A 72 8.86 -6.46 -3.35
CA LEU A 72 9.73 -7.27 -2.51
C LEU A 72 10.24 -8.52 -3.25
N ASP A 73 9.36 -9.24 -3.93
CA ASP A 73 9.73 -10.43 -4.72
C ASP A 73 10.73 -10.08 -5.84
N THR A 74 10.52 -8.94 -6.49
CA THR A 74 11.45 -8.40 -7.50
C THR A 74 12.81 -8.09 -6.88
N ALA A 75 12.84 -7.38 -5.75
CA ALA A 75 14.07 -7.04 -5.05
C ALA A 75 14.86 -8.28 -4.57
N VAL A 76 14.16 -9.31 -4.07
CA VAL A 76 14.77 -10.59 -3.68
C VAL A 76 15.36 -11.29 -4.90
N SER A 77 14.61 -11.40 -5.99
CA SER A 77 15.08 -12.01 -7.24
C SER A 77 16.35 -11.33 -7.77
N ASN A 78 16.39 -10.00 -7.70
CA ASN A 78 17.58 -9.23 -8.07
C ASN A 78 18.77 -9.46 -7.15
N ALA A 79 18.55 -9.53 -5.84
CA ALA A 79 19.61 -9.84 -4.88
C ALA A 79 20.21 -11.24 -5.09
N GLU A 80 19.39 -12.22 -5.48
CA GLU A 80 19.85 -13.56 -5.86
C GLU A 80 20.65 -13.55 -7.16
N ALA A 81 20.22 -12.78 -8.17
CA ALA A 81 20.93 -12.63 -9.43
C ALA A 81 22.33 -12.00 -9.29
N ILE A 82 22.56 -11.18 -8.25
CA ILE A 82 23.88 -10.61 -7.92
C ILE A 82 24.79 -11.63 -7.23
N LYS A 83 24.21 -12.58 -6.46
CA LYS A 83 24.97 -13.57 -5.69
C LYS A 83 25.48 -14.75 -6.53
N GLY A 84 24.87 -15.02 -7.69
CA GLY A 84 25.30 -16.05 -8.65
C GLY A 84 26.31 -15.52 -9.66
#